data_AF-A0A179DFN9-F1
#
_entry.id   AF-A0A179DFN9-F1
#
_cell.length_a   1.000
_cell.length_b   1.000
_cell.length_c   1.000
_cell.angle_alpha   90.00
_cell.angle_beta   90.00
_cell.angle_gamma   90.00
#
_symmetry.space_group_name_H-M   'P 1'
#
loop_
_entity.id
_entity.type
_entity.pdbx_description
1 polymer ?
#
loop_
_entity_poly.entity_id
_entity_poly.type
_entity_poly.pdbx_seq_one_letter_code
_entity_poly.pdbx_strand_id
1 'polypeptide(L)'
;MKQLLLLLFFFTFLKAAQSQTKLNTDTLKVYEFSVSEYPQKVKLVEFQNKSYKGLITTPFYQGRFTNNGFFKRLWKNIWNNQPTGKIIDSIEISPRLTMNLMNELKLEGIETIKDCEDDKDCNDRYFLDGSSVSFKISTDSLKRSYGFKEIHPNNSNNTENTELRNQAQKLVTTIYESLNFKYQFEQSKERLPKGYYFYIRSGNSFIEFYSRKGK
;
A
#
# COMPACT_ATOMS: atom_id res chain seq x y z
N MET A 1 -60.95 -26.98 -14.52
CA MET A 1 -60.99 -25.98 -15.62
C MET A 1 -61.47 -24.67 -15.00
N LYS A 2 -60.80 -23.52 -14.93
CA LYS A 2 -59.63 -22.96 -15.63
C LYS A 2 -58.67 -22.21 -14.65
N GLN A 3 -58.91 -22.29 -13.33
CA GLN A 3 -58.18 -21.47 -12.35
C GLN A 3 -56.97 -22.15 -11.69
N LEU A 4 -56.90 -23.49 -11.68
CA LEU A 4 -55.77 -24.21 -11.07
C LEU A 4 -54.52 -24.27 -11.97
N LEU A 5 -54.68 -24.03 -13.28
CA LEU A 5 -53.56 -24.08 -14.24
C LEU A 5 -52.77 -22.76 -14.33
N LEU A 6 -53.31 -21.66 -13.81
CA LEU A 6 -52.66 -20.33 -13.85
C LEU A 6 -51.64 -20.13 -12.71
N LEU A 7 -51.76 -20.89 -11.62
CA LEU A 7 -50.84 -20.83 -10.48
C LEU A 7 -49.52 -21.61 -10.71
N LEU A 8 -49.52 -22.58 -11.62
CA LEU A 8 -48.33 -23.34 -12.00
C LEU A 8 -47.44 -22.60 -13.01
N PHE A 9 -47.94 -21.57 -13.67
CA PHE A 9 -47.14 -20.73 -14.58
C PHE A 9 -46.41 -19.58 -13.86
N PHE A 10 -46.84 -19.20 -12.66
CA PHE A 10 -46.18 -18.13 -11.89
C PHE A 10 -44.96 -18.61 -11.10
N PHE A 11 -44.86 -19.92 -10.81
CA PHE A 11 -43.74 -20.48 -10.06
C PHE A 11 -42.50 -20.81 -10.91
N THR A 12 -42.62 -20.86 -12.24
CA THR A 12 -41.47 -21.09 -13.13
C THR A 12 -40.77 -19.78 -13.54
N PHE A 13 -41.44 -18.63 -13.44
CA PHE A 13 -40.82 -17.33 -13.74
C PHE A 13 -40.00 -16.74 -12.59
N LEU A 14 -40.23 -17.16 -11.34
CA LEU A 14 -39.44 -16.67 -10.19
C LEU A 14 -38.05 -17.31 -10.05
N LYS A 15 -37.80 -18.47 -10.68
CA LYS A 15 -36.45 -19.07 -10.70
C LYS A 15 -35.50 -18.43 -11.72
N ALA A 16 -36.02 -17.67 -12.70
CA ALA A 16 -35.19 -16.94 -13.66
C ALA A 16 -34.66 -15.59 -13.11
N ALA A 17 -35.28 -15.05 -12.05
CA ALA A 17 -34.86 -13.78 -11.44
C ALA A 17 -33.79 -13.94 -10.34
N GLN A 18 -33.40 -15.18 -10.00
CA GLN A 18 -32.33 -15.47 -9.02
C GLN A 18 -31.03 -15.98 -9.68
N SER A 19 -30.83 -15.73 -10.96
CA SER A 19 -29.45 -15.61 -11.48
C SER A 19 -28.88 -14.28 -11.02
N GLN A 20 -28.68 -14.14 -9.70
CA GLN A 20 -27.73 -13.17 -9.16
C GLN A 20 -26.39 -13.55 -9.78
N THR A 21 -26.00 -12.77 -10.78
CA THR A 21 -24.66 -12.77 -11.34
C THR A 21 -23.70 -12.75 -10.16
N LYS A 22 -23.07 -13.89 -9.92
CA LYS A 22 -21.90 -14.00 -9.06
C LYS A 22 -20.88 -13.09 -9.75
N LEU A 23 -20.82 -11.82 -9.33
CA LEU A 23 -19.82 -10.87 -9.80
C LEU A 23 -18.49 -11.59 -9.64
N ASN A 24 -17.83 -11.88 -10.75
CA ASN A 24 -16.54 -12.56 -10.72
C ASN A 24 -15.57 -11.56 -10.07
N THR A 25 -15.34 -11.70 -8.76
CA THR A 25 -14.46 -10.83 -7.97
C THR A 25 -13.01 -11.29 -8.03
N ASP A 26 -12.66 -12.10 -9.04
CA ASP A 26 -11.30 -12.49 -9.29
C ASP A 26 -10.46 -11.24 -9.61
N THR A 27 -9.27 -11.21 -9.04
CA THR A 27 -8.35 -10.08 -9.16
C THR A 27 -7.66 -10.13 -10.51
N LEU A 28 -7.70 -9.03 -11.27
CA LEU A 28 -7.05 -8.91 -12.58
C LEU A 28 -5.64 -8.32 -12.46
N LYS A 29 -5.49 -7.31 -11.59
CA LYS A 29 -4.23 -6.58 -11.43
C LYS A 29 -4.08 -6.04 -10.03
N VAL A 30 -2.86 -6.13 -9.49
CA VAL A 30 -2.47 -5.62 -8.18
C VAL A 30 -1.17 -4.86 -8.28
N TYR A 31 -1.18 -3.61 -7.83
CA TYR A 31 0.03 -2.83 -7.56
C TYR A 31 0.16 -2.63 -6.06
N GLU A 32 1.25 -3.13 -5.48
CA GLU A 32 1.62 -2.89 -4.10
C GLU A 32 2.92 -2.09 -4.06
N PHE A 33 2.98 -1.06 -3.21
CA PHE A 33 4.23 -0.32 -3.03
C PHE A 33 4.39 0.23 -1.61
N SER A 34 5.65 0.32 -1.18
CA SER A 34 6.05 0.89 0.11
C SER A 34 6.85 2.16 -0.11
N VAL A 35 6.54 3.19 0.67
CA VAL A 35 7.21 4.50 0.60
C VAL A 35 8.18 4.71 1.76
N SER A 36 9.17 5.58 1.57
CA SER A 36 10.32 5.79 2.46
C SER A 36 10.05 6.78 3.60
N GLU A 37 9.21 7.80 3.40
CA GLU A 37 9.01 8.90 4.35
C GLU A 37 8.12 8.52 5.54
N TYR A 38 7.06 7.76 5.28
CA TYR A 38 6.09 7.29 6.26
C TYR A 38 6.02 5.76 6.20
N PRO A 39 5.66 5.06 7.29
CA PRO A 39 5.58 3.59 7.31
C PRO A 39 4.39 3.04 6.51
N GLN A 40 3.90 3.76 5.50
CA GLN A 40 2.69 3.45 4.77
C GLN A 40 2.97 2.50 3.60
N LYS A 41 2.04 1.56 3.41
CA LYS A 41 2.00 0.71 2.22
C LYS A 41 0.69 0.91 1.50
N VAL A 42 0.75 0.94 0.17
CA VAL A 42 -0.44 1.08 -0.66
C VAL A 42 -0.65 -0.19 -1.45
N LYS A 43 -1.92 -0.55 -1.61
CA LYS A 43 -2.38 -1.63 -2.46
C LYS A 43 -3.50 -1.12 -3.36
N LEU A 44 -3.30 -1.18 -4.67
CA LEU A 44 -4.28 -0.84 -5.68
C LEU A 44 -4.67 -2.12 -6.43
N VAL A 45 -5.97 -2.34 -6.61
CA VAL A 45 -6.52 -3.56 -7.18
C VAL A 45 -7.52 -3.23 -8.27
N GLU A 46 -7.36 -3.82 -9.43
CA GLU A 46 -8.38 -3.91 -10.49
C GLU A 46 -8.92 -5.34 -10.50
N PHE A 47 -10.25 -5.47 -10.52
CA PHE A 47 -10.94 -6.76 -10.61
C PHE A 47 -11.38 -7.05 -12.05
N GLN A 48 -11.66 -8.31 -12.37
CA GLN A 48 -12.09 -8.71 -13.72
C GLN A 48 -13.35 -7.98 -14.21
N ASN A 49 -14.26 -7.65 -13.28
CA ASN A 49 -15.46 -6.86 -13.55
C ASN A 49 -15.21 -5.36 -13.77
N LYS A 50 -13.94 -4.93 -13.85
CA LYS A 50 -13.51 -3.52 -14.00
C LYS A 50 -13.88 -2.62 -12.82
N SER A 51 -14.14 -3.18 -11.64
CA SER A 51 -14.15 -2.42 -10.39
C SER A 51 -12.73 -2.24 -9.83
N TYR A 52 -12.56 -1.23 -8.99
CA TYR A 52 -11.28 -0.85 -8.42
C TYR A 52 -11.37 -0.73 -6.90
N LYS A 53 -10.32 -1.18 -6.20
CA LYS A 53 -10.17 -1.00 -4.75
C LYS A 53 -8.74 -0.56 -4.43
N GLY A 54 -8.61 0.53 -3.70
CA GLY A 54 -7.32 0.97 -3.17
C GLY A 54 -7.34 1.00 -1.64
N LEU A 55 -6.19 0.71 -1.04
CA LEU A 55 -6.01 0.69 0.40
C LEU A 55 -4.64 1.25 0.77
N ILE A 56 -4.60 2.18 1.72
CA ILE A 56 -3.37 2.61 2.39
C ILE A 56 -3.37 1.97 3.77
N THR A 57 -2.29 1.30 4.12
CA THR A 57 -2.11 0.66 5.43
C THR A 57 -0.97 1.31 6.19
N THR A 58 -1.20 1.63 7.45
CA THR A 58 -0.22 2.26 8.33
C THR A 58 -0.03 1.38 9.57
N PRO A 59 1.15 0.75 9.74
CA PRO A 59 1.47 -0.04 10.91
C PRO A 59 1.94 0.86 12.06
N PHE A 60 1.34 0.66 13.22
CA PHE A 60 1.77 1.23 14.50
C PHE A 60 2.00 0.09 15.49
N TYR A 61 2.77 0.37 16.53
CA TYR A 61 3.03 -0.56 17.61
C TYR A 61 2.70 0.12 18.93
N GLN A 62 1.86 -0.51 19.74
CA GLN A 62 1.46 0.03 21.04
C GLN A 62 2.60 -0.11 22.06
N GLY A 63 2.87 0.96 22.81
CA GLY A 63 3.89 1.00 23.86
C GLY A 63 4.83 2.21 23.75
N ARG A 64 5.75 2.31 24.72
CA ARG A 64 6.89 3.25 24.69
C ARG A 64 8.18 2.51 24.37
N PHE A 65 9.10 3.20 23.71
CA PHE A 65 10.47 2.75 23.50
C PHE A 65 11.35 3.34 24.63
N THR A 66 11.13 2.92 25.89
CA THR A 66 11.91 3.47 27.02
C THR A 66 13.31 2.84 27.13
N ASN A 67 14.32 3.69 27.02
CA ASN A 67 15.75 3.40 27.01
C ASN A 67 16.39 3.32 28.43
N ASN A 68 15.81 2.57 29.37
CA ASN A 68 16.40 2.40 30.71
C ASN A 68 16.88 0.97 30.98
N GLY A 69 18.20 0.79 30.94
CA GLY A 69 19.02 -0.06 31.82
C GLY A 69 18.94 -1.60 31.71
N PHE A 70 17.75 -2.20 31.56
CA PHE A 70 17.57 -3.66 31.64
C PHE A 70 17.02 -4.25 30.34
N PHE A 71 16.25 -3.46 29.59
CA PHE A 71 15.62 -3.89 28.33
C PHE A 71 16.61 -4.15 27.20
N LYS A 72 17.85 -3.64 27.25
CA LYS A 72 18.90 -3.93 26.24
C LYS A 72 19.12 -5.45 26.04
N ARG A 73 18.85 -6.26 27.08
CA ARG A 73 18.92 -7.73 27.05
C ARG A 73 17.65 -8.40 26.47
N LEU A 74 16.49 -7.77 26.60
CA LEU A 74 15.25 -8.15 25.91
C LEU A 74 15.24 -7.71 24.42
N TRP A 75 15.98 -6.65 24.06
CA TRP A 75 16.05 -6.10 22.71
C TRP A 75 16.73 -7.01 21.68
N LYS A 76 17.63 -7.91 22.13
CA LYS A 76 18.11 -9.02 21.27
C LYS A 76 16.97 -9.94 20.81
N ASN A 77 15.85 -9.96 21.55
CA ASN A 77 14.66 -10.75 21.22
C ASN A 77 13.58 -9.96 20.48
N ILE A 78 13.64 -8.62 20.37
CA ILE A 78 12.65 -7.82 19.58
C ILE A 78 12.92 -7.95 18.08
N TRP A 79 14.18 -8.17 17.68
CA TRP A 79 14.52 -8.57 16.31
C TRP A 79 14.06 -10.00 15.98
N ASN A 80 13.87 -10.85 17.00
CA ASN A 80 13.43 -12.24 16.83
C ASN A 80 11.92 -12.44 17.09
N ASN A 81 11.25 -11.53 17.81
CA ASN A 81 9.83 -11.59 18.16
C ASN A 81 9.15 -10.28 17.78
N GLN A 82 8.16 -10.35 16.87
CA GLN A 82 7.37 -9.20 16.43
C GLN A 82 6.84 -8.41 17.63
N PRO A 83 6.84 -7.05 17.58
CA PRO A 83 6.35 -6.25 18.70
C PRO A 83 4.90 -6.64 19.01
N THR A 84 4.67 -7.12 20.22
CA THR A 84 3.32 -7.46 20.71
C THR A 84 2.46 -6.20 20.67
N GLY A 85 1.33 -6.22 19.95
CA GLY A 85 0.44 -5.06 19.80
C GLY A 85 0.61 -4.26 18.51
N LYS A 86 0.99 -4.91 17.40
CA LYS A 86 0.92 -4.30 16.06
C LYS A 86 -0.53 -3.96 15.71
N ILE A 87 -0.80 -2.68 15.47
CA ILE A 87 -2.07 -2.16 14.99
C ILE A 87 -1.86 -1.73 13.54
N ILE A 88 -2.70 -2.22 12.64
CA ILE A 88 -2.70 -1.80 11.23
C ILE A 88 -3.95 -0.97 11.02
N ASP A 89 -3.77 0.34 10.94
CA ASP A 89 -4.83 1.23 10.50
C ASP A 89 -4.88 1.23 8.97
N SER A 90 -6.09 1.27 8.42
CA SER A 90 -6.30 1.17 6.97
C SER A 90 -7.27 2.26 6.48
N ILE A 91 -6.92 2.91 5.37
CA ILE A 91 -7.73 3.94 4.71
C ILE A 91 -8.07 3.44 3.31
N GLU A 92 -9.36 3.38 2.99
CA GLU A 92 -9.81 3.06 1.65
C GLU A 92 -9.59 4.27 0.71
N ILE A 93 -9.06 3.99 -0.48
CA ILE A 93 -8.93 4.95 -1.56
C ILE A 93 -10.16 4.79 -2.45
N SER A 94 -10.76 5.91 -2.86
CA SER A 94 -11.94 5.86 -3.74
C SER A 94 -11.65 5.05 -5.02
N PRO A 95 -12.63 4.30 -5.56
CA PRO A 95 -12.44 3.53 -6.79
C PRO A 95 -11.97 4.39 -7.97
N ARG A 96 -12.50 5.62 -8.11
CA ARG A 96 -12.11 6.55 -9.18
C ARG A 96 -10.64 6.98 -9.06
N LEU A 97 -10.19 7.35 -7.87
CA LEU A 97 -8.79 7.72 -7.65
C LEU A 97 -7.86 6.51 -7.86
N THR A 98 -8.28 5.31 -7.41
CA THR A 98 -7.54 4.07 -7.65
C THR A 98 -7.35 3.80 -9.14
N MET A 99 -8.43 3.90 -9.93
CA MET A 99 -8.39 3.72 -11.38
C MET A 99 -7.44 4.73 -12.04
N ASN A 100 -7.58 6.02 -11.72
CA ASN A 100 -6.76 7.07 -12.30
C ASN A 100 -5.27 6.84 -12.00
N LEU A 101 -4.93 6.59 -10.73
CA LEU A 101 -3.57 6.34 -10.30
C LEU A 101 -2.98 5.09 -10.97
N MET A 102 -3.74 3.99 -11.07
CA MET A 102 -3.26 2.79 -11.75
C MET A 102 -2.99 3.03 -13.24
N ASN A 103 -3.81 3.85 -13.92
CA ASN A 103 -3.61 4.22 -15.31
C ASN A 103 -2.37 5.11 -15.50
N GLU A 104 -2.20 6.12 -14.66
CA GLU A 104 -1.02 7.01 -14.68
C GLU A 104 0.26 6.23 -14.45
N LEU A 105 0.32 5.37 -13.43
CA LEU A 105 1.47 4.52 -13.16
C LEU A 105 1.77 3.56 -14.31
N LYS A 106 0.74 3.05 -14.98
CA LYS A 106 0.92 2.21 -16.18
C LYS A 106 1.57 3.01 -17.32
N LEU A 107 1.10 4.24 -17.56
CA LEU A 107 1.67 5.13 -18.60
C LEU A 107 3.12 5.50 -18.30
N GLU A 108 3.46 5.65 -17.02
CA GLU A 108 4.83 5.89 -16.55
C GLU A 108 5.72 4.63 -16.53
N GLY A 109 5.17 3.48 -16.91
CA GLY A 109 5.92 2.25 -17.10
C GLY A 109 6.21 1.46 -15.82
N ILE A 110 5.33 1.53 -14.80
CA ILE A 110 5.48 0.73 -13.56
C ILE A 110 5.61 -0.79 -13.83
N GLU A 111 5.00 -1.30 -14.91
CA GLU A 111 5.06 -2.72 -15.24
C GLU A 111 6.39 -3.11 -15.93
N THR A 112 7.06 -2.16 -16.58
CA THR A 112 8.20 -2.39 -17.49
C THR A 112 9.52 -1.82 -17.02
N ILE A 113 9.53 -0.88 -16.07
CA ILE A 113 10.75 -0.30 -15.49
C ILE A 113 11.72 -1.40 -15.05
N LYS A 114 13.03 -1.25 -15.29
CA LYS A 114 14.03 -2.25 -14.85
C LYS A 114 14.20 -2.21 -13.34
N ASP A 115 14.61 -3.32 -12.73
CA ASP A 115 15.09 -3.27 -11.35
C ASP A 115 16.40 -2.46 -11.30
N CYS A 116 16.66 -1.79 -10.19
CA CYS A 116 17.92 -1.08 -9.98
C CYS A 116 19.11 -2.05 -9.97
N GLU A 117 18.89 -3.29 -9.50
CA GLU A 117 19.92 -4.35 -9.48
C GLU A 117 20.30 -4.82 -10.90
N ASP A 118 19.41 -4.65 -11.89
CA ASP A 118 19.62 -5.05 -13.29
C ASP A 118 20.30 -3.95 -14.14
N ASP A 119 20.58 -2.79 -13.54
CA ASP A 119 21.16 -1.63 -14.21
C ASP A 119 22.44 -1.20 -13.51
N LYS A 120 23.56 -1.19 -14.24
CA LYS A 120 24.88 -0.93 -13.65
C LYS A 120 24.96 0.44 -12.98
N ASP A 121 24.45 1.48 -13.64
CA ASP A 121 24.53 2.87 -13.14
C ASP A 121 23.66 3.06 -11.89
N CYS A 122 22.55 2.32 -11.78
CA CYS A 122 21.71 2.30 -10.59
C CYS A 122 22.32 1.47 -9.46
N ASN A 123 22.79 0.25 -9.77
CA ASN A 123 23.32 -0.71 -8.81
C ASN A 123 24.63 -0.26 -8.16
N ASP A 124 25.51 0.39 -8.93
CA ASP A 124 26.81 0.88 -8.43
C ASP A 124 26.67 2.07 -7.46
N ARG A 125 25.45 2.58 -7.23
CA ARG A 125 25.19 3.63 -6.23
C ARG A 125 25.10 3.05 -4.82
N TYR A 126 26.06 3.44 -4.01
CA TYR A 126 26.08 3.12 -2.59
C TYR A 126 25.42 4.22 -1.76
N PHE A 127 24.48 3.81 -0.91
CA PHE A 127 23.83 4.68 0.07
C PHE A 127 24.11 4.13 1.47
N LEU A 128 24.61 4.97 2.36
CA LEU A 128 24.78 4.62 3.77
C LEU A 128 23.43 4.74 4.47
N ASP A 129 22.89 3.63 4.96
CA ASP A 129 21.60 3.54 5.67
C ASP A 129 20.40 4.15 4.92
N GLY A 130 20.42 3.99 3.59
CA GLY A 130 19.40 4.54 2.72
C GLY A 130 18.02 3.92 2.95
N SER A 131 17.01 4.78 2.97
CA SER A 131 15.61 4.42 2.75
C SER A 131 15.40 3.77 1.38
N SER A 132 14.35 2.97 1.25
CA SER A 132 14.03 2.30 -0.02
C SER A 132 12.56 2.40 -0.33
N VAL A 133 12.24 2.58 -1.61
CA VAL A 133 10.92 2.31 -2.17
C VAL A 133 10.92 0.92 -2.77
N SER A 134 9.81 0.20 -2.62
CA SER A 134 9.64 -1.12 -3.23
C SER A 134 8.29 -1.20 -3.91
N PHE A 135 8.27 -1.94 -5.02
CA PHE A 135 7.12 -2.18 -5.84
C PHE A 135 6.93 -3.68 -5.99
N LYS A 136 5.68 -4.12 -5.95
CA LYS A 136 5.27 -5.48 -6.25
C LYS A 136 4.07 -5.42 -7.17
N ILE A 137 4.27 -5.91 -8.39
CA ILE A 137 3.32 -5.86 -9.48
C ILE A 137 2.86 -7.28 -9.78
N SER A 138 1.55 -7.47 -9.84
CA SER A 138 0.94 -8.75 -10.20
C SER A 138 -0.19 -8.52 -11.19
N THR A 139 -0.04 -9.06 -12.39
CA THR A 139 -1.04 -9.14 -13.45
C THR A 139 -1.20 -10.61 -13.85
N ASP A 140 -2.11 -10.91 -14.80
CA ASP A 140 -2.24 -12.26 -15.36
C ASP A 140 -0.96 -12.79 -16.01
N SER A 141 -0.13 -11.90 -16.58
CA SER A 141 1.09 -12.26 -17.32
C SER A 141 2.40 -11.95 -16.57
N LEU A 142 2.35 -11.17 -15.50
CA LEU A 142 3.54 -10.62 -14.85
C LEU A 142 3.43 -10.72 -13.33
N LYS A 143 4.45 -11.28 -12.69
CA LYS A 143 4.65 -11.17 -11.24
C LYS A 143 6.08 -10.74 -11.00
N ARG A 144 6.27 -9.55 -10.45
CA ARG A 144 7.61 -9.01 -10.17
C ARG A 144 7.62 -8.16 -8.92
N SER A 145 8.75 -8.15 -8.26
CA SER A 145 9.08 -7.20 -7.21
C SER A 145 10.38 -6.52 -7.59
N TYR A 146 10.49 -5.23 -7.33
CA TYR A 146 11.71 -4.45 -7.59
C TYR A 146 11.75 -3.24 -6.64
N GLY A 147 12.92 -2.62 -6.50
CA GLY A 147 13.08 -1.54 -5.54
C GLY A 147 14.19 -0.56 -5.89
N PHE A 148 14.10 0.62 -5.29
CA PHE A 148 15.11 1.65 -5.45
C PHE A 148 15.50 2.21 -4.09
N LYS A 149 16.80 2.31 -3.85
CA LYS A 149 17.35 3.00 -2.69
C LYS A 149 17.38 4.50 -2.93
N GLU A 150 17.05 5.26 -1.89
CA GLU A 150 17.13 6.72 -1.84
C GLU A 150 16.43 7.40 -3.02
N ILE A 151 15.22 6.94 -3.36
CA ILE A 151 14.33 7.65 -4.27
C ILE A 151 13.27 8.38 -3.45
N HIS A 152 13.17 9.68 -3.69
CA HIS A 152 12.21 10.59 -3.05
C HIS A 152 11.37 11.29 -4.14
N PRO A 153 10.13 11.74 -3.82
CA PRO A 153 9.34 12.55 -4.74
C PRO A 153 10.13 13.73 -5.30
N ASN A 154 9.93 14.05 -6.58
CA ASN A 154 10.61 15.16 -7.22
C ASN A 154 10.11 16.49 -6.64
N ASN A 155 11.04 17.36 -6.26
CA ASN A 155 10.77 18.72 -5.78
C ASN A 155 11.55 19.80 -6.53
N SER A 156 11.96 19.51 -7.79
CA SER A 156 12.86 20.29 -8.65
C SER A 156 14.34 20.30 -8.22
N ASN A 157 14.62 20.34 -6.91
CA ASN A 157 15.99 20.40 -6.38
C ASN A 157 16.66 19.03 -6.25
N ASN A 158 15.89 17.93 -6.31
CA ASN A 158 16.37 16.56 -6.15
C ASN A 158 16.13 15.69 -7.40
N THR A 159 16.10 16.31 -8.58
CA THR A 159 15.85 15.59 -9.84
C THR A 159 16.93 14.53 -10.09
N GLU A 160 16.50 13.29 -10.27
CA GLU A 160 17.40 12.18 -10.61
C GLU A 160 17.98 12.35 -12.01
N ASN A 161 19.28 12.06 -12.15
CA ASN A 161 20.09 12.35 -13.34
C ASN A 161 20.27 11.14 -14.28
N THR A 162 19.98 9.92 -13.84
CA THR A 162 19.96 8.73 -14.70
C THR A 162 18.54 8.44 -15.14
N GLU A 163 18.35 8.00 -16.39
CA GLU A 163 17.03 7.72 -16.97
C GLU A 163 16.19 6.76 -16.10
N LEU A 164 16.77 5.63 -15.67
CA LEU A 164 16.07 4.64 -14.85
C LEU A 164 15.61 5.21 -13.50
N ARG A 165 16.50 5.90 -12.78
CA ARG A 165 16.14 6.50 -11.49
C ARG A 165 15.16 7.66 -11.64
N ASN A 166 15.25 8.43 -12.72
CA ASN A 166 14.27 9.48 -13.04
C ASN A 166 12.89 8.90 -13.29
N GLN A 167 12.80 7.75 -13.98
CA GLN A 167 11.54 7.02 -14.14
C GLN A 167 10.99 6.54 -12.80
N ALA A 168 11.83 5.96 -11.94
CA ALA A 168 11.43 5.57 -10.58
C ALA A 168 10.95 6.76 -9.74
N GLN A 169 11.65 7.90 -9.85
CA GLN A 169 11.28 9.13 -9.17
C GLN A 169 9.92 9.67 -9.65
N LYS A 170 9.63 9.61 -10.95
CA LYS A 170 8.31 9.99 -11.49
C LYS A 170 7.20 9.14 -10.89
N LEU A 171 7.36 7.81 -10.90
CA LEU A 171 6.40 6.88 -10.27
C LEU A 171 6.15 7.24 -8.81
N VAL A 172 7.23 7.48 -8.04
CA VAL A 172 7.11 7.86 -6.63
C VAL A 172 6.40 9.21 -6.47
N THR A 173 6.72 10.20 -7.31
CA THR A 173 6.09 11.53 -7.29
C THR A 173 4.60 11.42 -7.52
N THR A 174 4.18 10.74 -8.58
CA THR A 174 2.77 10.54 -8.96
C THR A 174 1.96 9.90 -7.83
N ILE A 175 2.54 8.90 -7.16
CA ILE A 175 1.92 8.29 -5.98
C ILE A 175 1.76 9.30 -4.84
N TYR A 176 2.83 10.01 -4.49
CA TYR A 176 2.83 10.93 -3.35
C TYR A 176 1.82 12.07 -3.52
N GLU A 177 1.79 12.65 -4.72
CA GLU A 177 0.86 13.72 -5.07
C GLU A 177 -0.59 13.23 -5.06
N SER A 178 -0.85 12.04 -5.63
CA SER A 178 -2.20 11.48 -5.72
C SER A 178 -2.81 11.12 -4.36
N LEU A 179 -2.00 10.65 -3.41
CA LEU A 179 -2.51 10.06 -2.16
C LEU A 179 -2.36 10.98 -0.94
N ASN A 180 -1.51 12.01 -1.02
CA ASN A 180 -1.19 12.91 0.09
C ASN A 180 -0.81 12.12 1.37
N PHE A 181 0.27 11.34 1.30
CA PHE A 181 0.67 10.42 2.37
C PHE A 181 0.75 11.06 3.75
N LYS A 182 1.32 12.27 3.85
CA LYS A 182 1.41 13.01 5.10
C LYS A 182 0.03 13.19 5.76
N TYR A 183 -0.96 13.63 4.99
CA TYR A 183 -2.33 13.77 5.49
C TYR A 183 -2.90 12.42 5.93
N GLN A 184 -2.75 11.38 5.11
CA GLN A 184 -3.25 10.03 5.42
C GLN A 184 -2.60 9.43 6.66
N PHE A 185 -1.30 9.69 6.86
CA PHE A 185 -0.55 9.26 8.04
C PHE A 185 -1.06 9.93 9.30
N GLU A 186 -1.27 11.25 9.28
CA GLU A 186 -1.84 11.98 10.41
C GLU A 186 -3.27 11.51 10.73
N GLN A 187 -4.10 11.29 9.70
CA GLN A 187 -5.43 10.70 9.88
C GLN A 187 -5.39 9.31 10.52
N SER A 188 -4.39 8.49 10.16
CA SER A 188 -4.17 7.18 10.76
C SER A 188 -3.81 7.29 12.25
N LYS A 189 -2.94 8.25 12.62
CA LYS A 189 -2.57 8.52 14.01
C LYS A 189 -3.76 8.98 14.85
N GLU A 190 -4.63 9.83 14.29
CA GLU A 190 -5.80 10.36 14.99
C GLU A 190 -6.87 9.30 15.32
N ARG A 191 -6.91 8.19 14.56
CA ARG A 191 -7.84 7.07 14.81
C ARG A 191 -7.34 6.08 15.87
N LEU A 192 -6.08 6.17 16.29
CA LEU A 192 -5.54 5.29 17.31
C LEU A 192 -6.15 5.59 18.68
N PRO A 193 -6.56 4.56 19.45
CA PRO A 193 -7.01 4.75 20.83
C PRO A 193 -5.99 5.52 21.68
N LYS A 194 -6.45 6.14 22.77
CA LYS A 194 -5.56 6.85 23.69
C LYS A 194 -4.44 5.94 24.21
N GLY A 195 -3.19 6.34 24.06
CA GLY A 195 -2.05 5.51 24.44
C GLY A 195 -0.72 5.95 23.84
N TYR A 196 0.37 5.28 24.26
CA TYR A 196 1.69 5.43 23.65
C TYR A 196 1.82 4.49 22.46
N TYR A 197 2.42 4.98 21.39
CA TYR A 197 2.69 4.23 20.19
C TYR A 197 4.06 4.58 19.64
N PHE A 198 4.59 3.69 18.82
CA PHE A 198 5.73 3.98 17.99
C PHE A 198 5.54 3.41 16.58
N TYR A 199 6.29 3.95 15.63
CA TYR A 199 6.42 3.40 14.29
C TYR A 199 7.88 3.37 13.86
N ILE A 200 8.18 2.49 12.91
CA ILE A 200 9.50 2.34 12.33
C ILE A 200 9.57 3.26 11.12
N ARG A 201 10.47 4.24 11.16
CA ARG A 201 10.85 5.03 9.98
C ARG A 201 12.04 4.33 9.32
N SER A 202 12.21 4.56 8.01
CA SER A 202 13.32 4.02 7.23
C SER A 202 14.68 4.17 7.95
N GLY A 203 15.60 3.23 7.73
CA GLY A 203 16.93 3.26 8.35
C GLY A 203 16.96 2.91 9.84
N ASN A 204 16.11 1.98 10.31
CA ASN A 204 16.08 1.48 11.70
C ASN A 204 15.76 2.52 12.78
N SER A 205 15.14 3.64 12.40
CA SER A 205 14.75 4.68 13.34
C SER A 205 13.35 4.42 13.91
N PHE A 206 13.17 4.62 15.21
CA PHE A 206 11.88 4.51 15.88
C PHE A 206 11.39 5.91 16.25
N ILE A 207 10.13 6.20 15.94
CA ILE A 207 9.48 7.45 16.35
C ILE A 207 8.34 7.12 17.30
N GLU A 208 8.46 7.59 18.53
CA GLU A 208 7.43 7.49 19.57
C GLU A 208 6.49 8.69 19.54
N PHE A 209 5.22 8.44 19.86
CA PHE A 209 4.23 9.48 20.08
C PHE A 209 3.13 9.02 21.04
N TYR A 210 2.36 9.99 21.54
CA TYR A 210 1.19 9.72 22.38
C TYR A 210 -0.09 10.12 21.65
N SER A 211 -1.00 9.18 21.42
CA SER A 211 -2.35 9.48 20.95
C SER A 211 -3.19 9.98 22.12
N ARG A 212 -3.72 11.21 21.99
CA ARG A 212 -4.57 11.85 23.00
C ARG A 212 -6.06 11.55 22.81
N LYS A 213 -6.48 11.18 21.60
CA LYS A 213 -7.88 10.92 21.26
C LYS A 213 -8.12 9.41 21.28
N GLY A 214 -8.93 8.92 22.20
CA GLY A 214 -9.60 7.63 22.04
C GLY A 214 -10.96 7.90 21.43
N LYS A 215 -11.34 7.15 20.39
CA LYS A 215 -12.76 7.00 20.05
C LYS A 215 -13.45 6.19 21.14
#